data_AF-R5A2X8-F1
#
_entry.id   AF-R5A2X8-F1
#
_cell.length_a   1.000
_cell.length_b   1.000
_cell.length_c   1.000
_cell.angle_alpha   90.00
_cell.angle_beta   90.00
_cell.angle_gamma   90.00
#
_symmetry.space_group_name_H-M   'P 1'
#
loop_
_entity.id
_entity.type
_entity.pdbx_description
1 polymer ?
#
loop_
_entity_poly.entity_id
_entity_poly.type
_entity_poly.pdbx_seq_one_letter_code
_entity_poly.pdbx_strand_id
1 'polypeptide(L)' 'MPDLRSMDEEAKRYFNSLPPMLQEQLMQSTADLNTKEDLMRYCSNALGTMPEGKS' A
#
# COMPACT_ATOMS: atom_id res chain seq x y z
N MET A 1 -17.49 -0.99 1.16
CA MET A 1 -16.15 -1.17 1.77
C MET A 1 -15.43 -2.18 0.90
N PRO A 2 -14.21 -1.92 0.43
CA PRO A 2 -13.45 -2.93 -0.29
C PRO A 2 -13.30 -4.15 0.64
N ASP A 3 -13.74 -5.30 0.16
CA ASP A 3 -13.70 -6.55 0.90
C ASP A 3 -12.25 -7.00 1.05
N LEU A 4 -11.62 -6.66 2.20
CA LEU A 4 -10.31 -7.19 2.63
C LEU A 4 -10.24 -8.74 2.63
N ARG A 5 -11.38 -9.41 2.45
CA ARG A 5 -11.52 -10.85 2.26
C ARG A 5 -10.95 -11.33 0.91
N SER A 6 -10.99 -10.50 -0.13
CA SER A 6 -10.42 -10.81 -1.44
C SER A 6 -8.92 -10.52 -1.53
N MET A 7 -8.32 -9.93 -0.49
CA MET A 7 -6.89 -9.66 -0.48
C MET A 7 -6.10 -10.96 -0.34
N ASP A 8 -5.17 -11.18 -1.28
CA ASP A 8 -4.25 -12.32 -1.26
C ASP A 8 -3.50 -12.43 0.07
N GLU A 9 -3.20 -13.64 0.51
CA GLU A 9 -2.41 -13.86 1.73
C GLU A 9 -1.05 -13.16 1.66
N GLU A 10 -0.45 -13.12 0.47
CA GLU A 10 0.79 -12.39 0.21
C GLU A 10 0.61 -10.86 0.34
N ALA A 11 -0.52 -10.34 -0.13
CA ALA A 11 -0.85 -8.92 0.01
C ALA A 11 -1.03 -8.56 1.49
N LYS A 12 -1.73 -9.41 2.27
CA LYS A 12 -1.89 -9.22 3.72
C LYS A 12 -0.55 -9.21 4.45
N ARG A 13 0.34 -10.14 4.11
CA ARG A 13 1.70 -10.19 4.68
C ARG A 13 2.49 -8.94 4.34
N TYR A 14 2.44 -8.51 3.08
CA TYR A 14 3.13 -7.29 2.65
C TYR A 14 2.58 -6.06 3.37
N PHE A 15 1.26 -5.90 3.42
CA PHE A 15 0.59 -4.81 4.14
C PHE A 15 1.01 -4.74 5.61
N ASN A 16 1.00 -5.87 6.33
CA ASN A 16 1.43 -5.93 7.73
C ASN A 16 2.92 -5.60 7.91
N SER A 17 3.74 -5.86 6.90
CA SER A 17 5.16 -5.50 6.89
C SER A 17 5.41 -4.02 6.57
N LEU A 18 4.40 -3.27 6.09
CA LEU A 18 4.54 -1.86 5.77
C LEU A 18 4.53 -1.00 7.04
N PRO A 19 5.16 0.20 7.00
CA PRO A 19 5.04 1.19 8.04
C PRO A 19 3.58 1.59 8.32
N PRO A 20 3.21 1.92 9.58
CA PRO A 20 1.86 2.34 9.94
C PRO A 20 1.34 3.48 9.06
N MET A 21 2.20 4.46 8.76
CA MET A 21 1.87 5.60 7.90
C MET A 21 1.48 5.18 6.46
N LEU A 22 2.06 4.11 5.93
CA LEU A 22 1.67 3.58 4.62
C LEU A 22 0.39 2.74 4.73
N GLN A 23 0.23 1.95 5.79
CA GLN A 23 -1.01 1.22 6.06
C GLN A 23 -2.21 2.17 6.18
N GLU A 24 -2.06 3.28 6.89
CA GLU A 24 -3.08 4.31 7.02
C GLU A 24 -3.41 4.95 5.67
N GLN A 25 -2.40 5.31 4.87
CA GLN A 25 -2.62 5.85 3.52
C GLN A 25 -3.31 4.85 2.60
N LEU A 26 -2.94 3.57 2.68
CA LEU A 26 -3.59 2.49 1.95
C LEU A 26 -5.05 2.31 2.37
N MET A 27 -5.36 2.41 3.67
CA MET A 27 -6.72 2.35 4.20
C MET A 27 -7.55 3.59 3.87
N GLN A 28 -6.93 4.77 3.79
CA GLN A 28 -7.57 6.02 3.35
C GLN A 28 -7.73 6.09 1.84
N SER A 29 -6.89 5.37 1.10
CA SER A 29 -6.96 5.26 -0.35
C SER A 29 -8.23 4.49 -0.73
N THR A 30 -9.01 5.04 -1.65
CA THR A 30 -10.14 4.33 -2.26
C THR A 30 -9.67 3.35 -3.35
N ALA A 31 -8.38 3.09 -3.45
CA ALA A 31 -7.82 2.17 -4.42
C ALA A 31 -8.15 0.73 -4.04
N ASP A 32 -8.64 -0.04 -5.01
CA ASP A 32 -8.92 -1.48 -4.90
C ASP A 32 -7.60 -2.29 -4.88
N LEU A 33 -6.84 -2.14 -3.79
CA LEU A 33 -5.55 -2.81 -3.60
C LEU A 33 -5.80 -4.23 -3.09
N ASN A 34 -6.16 -5.11 -4.01
CA ASN A 34 -6.51 -6.49 -3.71
C ASN A 34 -5.30 -7.44 -3.80
N THR A 35 -4.24 -7.05 -4.52
CA THR A 35 -3.06 -7.89 -4.73
C THR A 35 -1.78 -7.28 -4.16
N LYS A 36 -0.75 -8.11 -3.97
CA LYS A 36 0.58 -7.66 -3.57
C LYS A 36 1.18 -6.72 -4.62
N GLU A 37 0.93 -6.94 -5.90
CA GLU A 37 1.40 -6.05 -6.97
C GLU A 37 0.78 -4.67 -6.86
N ASP A 38 -0.51 -4.58 -6.56
CA ASP A 38 -1.19 -3.30 -6.34
C ASP A 38 -0.59 -2.56 -5.15
N LEU A 39 -0.36 -3.25 -4.03
CA LEU A 39 0.31 -2.68 -2.86
C LEU A 39 1.74 -2.24 -3.18
N MET A 40 2.50 -3.05 -3.94
CA MET A 40 3.86 -2.71 -4.34
C MET A 40 3.88 -1.49 -5.26
N ARG A 41 2.95 -1.39 -6.23
CA ARG A 41 2.82 -0.21 -7.09
C ARG A 41 2.43 1.03 -6.30
N TYR A 42 1.48 0.89 -5.37
CA TYR A 42 1.09 1.99 -4.51
C TYR A 42 2.26 2.44 -3.62
N CYS A 43 2.98 1.50 -3.02
CA CYS A 43 4.20 1.82 -2.27
C CYS A 43 5.28 2.44 -3.14
N SER A 44 5.52 1.94 -4.36
CA SER A 44 6.46 2.56 -5.30
C SER A 44 6.06 3.99 -5.67
N ASN A 45 4.77 4.25 -5.85
CA ASN A 45 4.29 5.61 -6.10
C ASN A 45 4.37 6.48 -4.84
N ALA A 46 3.94 6.00 -3.68
CA ALA A 46 3.95 6.73 -2.41
C ALA A 46 5.39 7.03 -1.93
N LEU A 47 6.28 6.05 -2.05
CA LEU A 47 7.72 6.18 -1.74
C LEU A 47 8.45 6.97 -2.83
N GLY A 48 8.03 6.86 -4.09
CA GLY A 48 8.53 7.68 -5.21
C GLY A 48 8.05 9.14 -5.15
N THR A 49 7.02 9.44 -4.36
CA THR A 49 6.58 10.80 -4.01
C THR A 49 7.13 11.30 -2.68
N MET A 50 8.07 10.59 -2.04
CA MET A 50 9.00 11.33 -1.18
C MET A 50 9.73 12.28 -2.12
N PRO A 51 9.49 13.60 -2.11
CA PRO A 51 10.47 14.47 -2.71
C PRO A 51 11.76 14.12 -2.00
N GLU A 52 12.73 13.56 -2.72
CA GLU A 52 14.10 13.70 -2.32
C GLU A 52 14.26 15.18 -2.01
N GLY A 53 14.29 15.49 -0.71
CA GLY A 53 14.74 16.77 -0.24
C GLY A 53 16.18 16.86 -0.69
N LYS A 54 16.37 17.50 -1.85
CA LYS A 54 17.57 18.20 -2.34
C LYS A 54 18.90 17.72 -1.80
N SER A 55 19.83 17.45 -2.72
CA SER A 55 21.10 18.19 -2.73
C SER A 55 21.56 18.45 -4.15
#